data_AF-A0A5C8NR43-F1
#
_entry.id   AF-A0A5C8NR43-F1
#
_cell.length_a   1.000
_cell.length_b   1.000
_cell.length_c   1.000
_cell.angle_alpha   90.00
_cell.angle_beta   90.00
_cell.angle_gamma   90.00
#
_symmetry.space_group_name_H-M   'P 1'
#
loop_
_entity.id
_entity.type
_entity.pdbx_description
1 polymer ?
#
loop_
_entity_poly.entity_id
_entity_poly.type
_entity_poly.pdbx_seq_one_letter_code
_entity_poly.pdbx_strand_id
1 'polypeptide(L)'
;MKNESFSSKISSAIFDPLKTWAEASPGNWNMLLGSGFVLLLVGLILLFGFLRKIGEADERTKQIESKSLVIMLFGIIFCDLIFPKEYMWQIFFLFKYGIAFIASGIYLAVQYKKDFS
;
A
#
# COMPACT_ATOMS: atom_id res chain seq x y z
N MET A 1 1.95 26.35 21.94
CA MET A 1 2.46 26.24 20.56
C MET A 1 2.77 24.77 20.32
N LYS A 2 2.02 24.07 19.45
CA LYS A 2 2.22 22.63 19.20
C LYS A 2 3.61 22.48 18.55
N ASN A 3 4.52 21.73 19.17
CA ASN A 3 5.81 21.40 18.55
C ASN A 3 5.54 20.40 17.41
N GLU A 4 5.23 20.93 16.24
CA GLU A 4 5.17 20.21 14.97
C GLU A 4 6.54 19.55 14.71
N SER A 5 6.56 18.21 14.72
CA SER A 5 7.73 17.40 14.36
C SER A 5 8.19 17.74 12.94
N PHE A 6 9.50 17.68 12.65
CA PHE A 6 10.03 17.84 11.30
C PHE A 6 9.33 16.91 10.28
N SER A 7 8.95 15.70 10.73
CA SER A 7 8.19 14.74 9.92
C SER A 7 6.78 15.24 9.58
N SER A 8 6.08 15.91 10.52
CA SER A 8 4.74 16.45 10.26
C SER A 8 4.77 17.58 9.23
N LYS A 9 5.79 18.45 9.28
CA LYS A 9 5.98 19.54 8.32
C LYS A 9 6.30 19.07 6.90
N ILE A 10 7.08 18.00 6.76
CA ILE A 10 7.38 17.42 5.45
C ILE A 10 6.15 16.71 4.89
N SER A 11 5.47 15.91 5.72
CA SER A 11 4.25 15.21 5.32
C SER A 11 3.18 16.22 4.87
N SER A 12 2.93 17.28 5.65
CA SER A 12 1.99 18.33 5.25
C SER A 12 2.43 19.01 3.95
N ALA A 13 3.68 19.43 3.80
CA ALA A 13 4.15 20.05 2.55
C ALA A 13 3.96 19.17 1.30
N ILE A 14 4.08 17.84 1.43
CA ILE A 14 3.92 16.89 0.31
C ILE A 14 2.43 16.64 0.01
N PHE A 15 1.59 16.50 1.03
CA PHE A 15 0.19 16.08 0.87
C PHE A 15 -0.81 17.24 0.86
N ASP A 16 -0.42 18.44 1.28
CA ASP A 16 -1.29 19.62 1.27
C ASP A 16 -1.77 20.00 -0.15
N PRO A 17 -0.92 19.97 -1.21
CA PRO A 17 -1.40 20.20 -2.57
C PRO A 17 -2.44 19.15 -3.01
N LEU A 18 -2.23 17.88 -2.65
CA LEU A 18 -3.16 16.79 -2.94
C LEU A 18 -4.49 16.99 -2.20
N LYS A 19 -4.42 17.42 -0.95
CA LYS A 19 -5.58 17.76 -0.12
C LYS A 19 -6.37 18.90 -0.75
N THR A 20 -5.72 20.03 -1.06
CA THR A 20 -6.39 21.18 -1.66
C THR A 20 -7.07 20.80 -2.97
N TRP A 21 -6.42 19.99 -3.80
CA TRP A 21 -7.03 19.50 -5.04
C TRP A 21 -8.23 18.57 -4.78
N ALA A 22 -8.12 17.63 -3.83
CA ALA A 22 -9.19 16.68 -3.52
C ALA A 22 -10.42 17.37 -2.91
N GLU A 23 -10.21 18.37 -2.05
CA GLU A 23 -11.27 19.14 -1.40
C GLU A 23 -11.90 20.20 -2.33
N ALA A 24 -11.26 20.53 -3.46
CA ALA A 24 -11.77 21.52 -4.41
C ALA A 24 -13.10 21.10 -5.06
N SER A 25 -13.39 19.79 -5.17
CA SER A 25 -14.69 19.31 -5.62
C SER A 25 -14.99 17.88 -5.15
N PRO A 26 -16.29 17.51 -4.98
CA PRO A 26 -16.67 16.12 -4.72
C PRO A 26 -16.21 15.15 -5.82
N GLY A 27 -16.08 15.64 -7.06
CA GLY A 27 -15.57 14.85 -8.19
C GLY A 27 -14.11 14.43 -7.99
N ASN A 28 -13.26 15.36 -7.56
CA ASN A 28 -11.84 15.09 -7.29
C ASN A 28 -11.67 14.10 -6.13
N TRP A 29 -12.46 14.29 -5.06
CA TRP A 29 -12.50 13.35 -3.94
C TRP A 29 -12.86 11.93 -4.39
N ASN A 30 -13.93 11.79 -5.17
CA ASN A 30 -14.39 10.49 -5.69
C ASN A 30 -13.37 9.87 -6.66
N MET A 31 -12.68 10.68 -7.45
CA MET A 31 -11.60 10.21 -8.33
C MET A 31 -10.44 9.63 -7.51
N LEU A 32 -10.04 10.31 -6.44
CA LEU A 32 -9.00 9.83 -5.55
C LEU A 32 -9.41 8.53 -4.85
N LEU A 33 -10.63 8.48 -4.33
CA LEU A 33 -11.18 7.28 -3.72
C LEU A 33 -11.25 6.10 -4.72
N GLY A 34 -11.77 6.34 -5.92
CA GLY A 34 -11.87 5.35 -6.98
C GLY A 34 -10.50 4.81 -7.41
N SER A 35 -9.52 5.69 -7.56
CA SER A 35 -8.14 5.27 -7.87
C SER A 35 -7.52 4.42 -6.76
N GLY A 36 -7.80 4.74 -5.49
CA GLY A 36 -7.40 3.92 -4.35
C GLY A 36 -8.03 2.52 -4.39
N PHE A 37 -9.30 2.40 -4.78
CA PHE A 37 -9.96 1.10 -4.93
C PHE A 37 -9.36 0.28 -6.07
N VAL A 38 -9.08 0.90 -7.22
CA VAL A 38 -8.39 0.24 -8.33
C VAL A 38 -7.03 -0.28 -7.88
N LEU A 39 -6.26 0.54 -7.16
CA LEU A 39 -4.96 0.14 -6.62
C LEU A 39 -5.07 -1.06 -5.66
N LEU A 40 -6.04 -1.02 -4.74
CA LEU A 40 -6.31 -2.11 -3.81
C LEU A 40 -6.66 -3.39 -4.56
N LEU A 41 -7.57 -3.33 -5.52
CA LEU A 41 -8.02 -4.50 -6.29
C LEU A 41 -6.88 -5.11 -7.10
N VAL A 42 -6.07 -4.29 -7.77
CA VAL A 42 -4.89 -4.76 -8.50
C VAL A 42 -3.89 -5.42 -7.54
N GLY A 43 -3.64 -4.83 -6.38
CA GLY A 43 -2.78 -5.40 -5.34
C GLY A 43 -3.28 -6.75 -4.84
N LEU A 44 -4.58 -6.87 -4.56
CA LEU A 44 -5.20 -8.12 -4.14
C LEU A 44 -5.13 -9.19 -5.23
N ILE A 45 -5.44 -8.85 -6.48
CA ILE A 45 -5.36 -9.79 -7.61
C ILE A 45 -3.93 -10.30 -7.77
N LEU A 46 -2.93 -9.43 -7.68
CA LEU A 46 -1.51 -9.84 -7.75
C LEU A 46 -1.14 -10.75 -6.59
N LEU A 47 -1.41 -10.33 -5.35
CA LEU A 47 -1.07 -11.07 -4.15
C LEU A 47 -1.73 -12.46 -4.15
N PHE A 48 -3.05 -12.53 -4.26
CA PHE A 48 -3.78 -13.80 -4.27
C PHE A 48 -3.47 -14.63 -5.51
N GLY A 49 -3.31 -14.00 -6.67
CA GLY A 49 -2.97 -14.68 -7.91
C GLY A 49 -1.65 -15.43 -7.80
N PHE A 50 -0.61 -14.82 -7.23
CA PHE A 50 0.69 -15.48 -7.06
C PHE A 50 0.72 -16.46 -5.88
N LEU A 51 0.06 -16.15 -4.76
CA LEU A 51 -0.10 -17.13 -3.67
C LEU A 51 -0.74 -18.43 -4.18
N ARG A 52 -1.82 -18.32 -4.97
CA ARG A 52 -2.48 -19.48 -5.58
C ARG A 52 -1.59 -20.22 -6.58
N LYS A 53 -0.74 -19.51 -7.33
CA LYS A 53 0.15 -20.10 -8.33
C LYS A 53 1.35 -20.86 -7.73
N ILE A 54 1.82 -20.47 -6.55
CA ILE A 54 2.98 -21.12 -5.90
C ILE A 54 2.62 -22.52 -5.39
N GLY A 55 1.37 -22.77 -5.01
CA GLY A 55 0.85 -24.09 -4.67
C GLY A 55 0.65 -24.33 -3.17
N GLU A 56 0.60 -25.59 -2.77
CA GLU A 56 0.29 -26.00 -1.40
C GLU A 56 1.40 -25.63 -0.39
N ALA A 57 1.01 -25.59 0.88
CA ALA A 57 1.87 -25.22 1.99
C ALA A 57 2.89 -26.32 2.33
N ASP A 58 4.04 -26.29 1.66
CA ASP A 58 5.25 -27.02 2.03
C ASP A 58 6.21 -26.12 2.86
N GLU A 59 7.36 -26.66 3.29
CA GLU A 59 8.36 -25.89 4.07
C GLU A 59 8.91 -24.67 3.31
N ARG A 60 9.07 -24.78 1.98
CA ARG A 60 9.56 -23.70 1.11
C ARG A 60 8.48 -22.63 0.92
N THR A 61 7.23 -23.02 0.61
CA THR A 61 6.10 -22.11 0.42
C THR A 61 5.86 -21.28 1.69
N LYS A 62 5.95 -21.90 2.88
CA LYS A 62 5.85 -21.17 4.17
C LYS A 62 6.92 -20.09 4.33
N GLN A 63 8.16 -20.36 3.91
CA GLN A 63 9.22 -19.34 3.97
C GLN A 63 8.95 -18.18 3.00
N ILE A 64 8.44 -18.48 1.79
CA ILE A 64 8.08 -17.47 0.79
C ILE A 64 6.91 -16.61 1.30
N GLU A 65 5.85 -17.24 1.80
CA GLU A 65 4.70 -16.55 2.39
C GLU A 65 5.11 -15.66 3.56
N SER A 66 5.95 -16.18 4.47
CA SER A 66 6.46 -15.41 5.61
C SER A 66 7.23 -14.17 5.15
N LYS A 67 8.14 -14.29 4.17
CA LYS A 67 8.86 -13.15 3.59
C LYS A 67 7.90 -12.15 2.92
N SER A 68 6.88 -12.65 2.23
CA SER A 68 5.84 -11.83 1.60
C SER A 68 5.07 -11.00 2.64
N LEU A 69 4.71 -11.61 3.77
CA LEU A 69 4.02 -10.95 4.88
C LEU A 69 4.92 -9.92 5.57
N VAL A 70 6.21 -10.22 5.73
CA VAL A 70 7.19 -9.26 6.27
C VAL A 70 7.30 -8.03 5.37
N ILE A 71 7.38 -8.22 4.05
CA ILE A 71 7.42 -7.11 3.08
C ILE A 71 6.12 -6.28 3.15
N MET A 72 4.97 -6.94 3.26
CA MET A 72 3.68 -6.28 3.44
C MET A 72 3.65 -5.45 4.73
N LEU A 73 4.13 -6.02 5.85
CA LEU A 73 4.20 -5.36 7.14
C LEU A 73 5.11 -4.12 7.10
N PHE A 74 6.30 -4.25 6.50
CA PHE A 74 7.18 -3.10 6.29
C PHE A 74 6.54 -2.02 5.43
N GLY A 75 5.81 -2.41 4.37
CA GLY A 75 5.04 -1.48 3.54
C GLY A 75 3.98 -0.71 4.34
N ILE A 76 3.25 -1.39 5.22
CA ILE A 76 2.24 -0.78 6.11
C ILE A 76 2.91 0.21 7.07
N ILE A 77 3.98 -0.20 7.75
CA ILE A 77 4.71 0.64 8.71
C ILE A 77 5.26 1.88 8.00
N PHE A 78 5.89 1.70 6.84
CA PHE A 78 6.43 2.79 6.05
C PHE A 78 5.36 3.80 5.64
N CYS A 79 4.20 3.32 5.16
CA CYS A 79 3.07 4.20 4.85
C CYS A 79 2.53 4.91 6.08
N ASP A 80 2.47 4.25 7.25
CA ASP A 80 1.99 4.87 8.50
C ASP A 80 2.91 5.96 9.06
N LEU A 81 4.18 5.98 8.64
CA LEU A 81 5.14 7.04 8.97
C LEU A 81 5.01 8.26 8.04
N ILE A 82 4.64 8.03 6.78
CA ILE A 82 4.60 9.06 5.73
C ILE A 82 3.23 9.71 5.63
N PHE A 83 2.16 8.92 5.69
CA PHE A 83 0.81 9.41 5.45
C PHE A 83 0.26 10.23 6.61
N PRO A 84 -0.39 11.37 6.32
CA PRO A 84 -0.97 12.22 7.34
C PRO A 84 -2.18 11.52 7.96
N LYS A 85 -2.34 11.66 9.27
CA LYS A 85 -3.44 11.06 10.05
C LYS A 85 -4.53 12.06 10.41
N GLU A 86 -4.27 13.34 10.20
CA GLU A 86 -5.17 14.43 10.60
C GLU A 86 -6.25 14.72 9.57
N TYR A 87 -6.02 14.41 8.29
CA TYR A 87 -6.96 14.65 7.20
C TYR A 87 -6.95 13.51 6.18
N MET A 88 -8.07 13.33 5.46
CA MET A 88 -8.24 12.32 4.41
C MET A 88 -7.82 10.89 4.84
N TRP A 89 -7.92 10.60 6.13
CA TRP A 89 -7.35 9.40 6.73
C TRP A 89 -7.89 8.11 6.10
N GLN A 90 -9.18 8.06 5.77
CA GLN A 90 -9.79 6.90 5.10
C GLN A 90 -9.19 6.64 3.71
N ILE A 91 -8.87 7.71 2.96
CA ILE A 91 -8.26 7.59 1.64
C ILE A 91 -6.83 7.09 1.79
N PHE A 92 -6.02 7.71 2.66
CA PHE A 92 -4.65 7.26 2.89
C PHE A 92 -4.58 5.84 3.46
N PHE A 93 -5.56 5.43 4.27
CA PHE A 93 -5.70 4.06 4.73
C PHE A 93 -5.92 3.10 3.55
N LEU A 94 -6.79 3.44 2.59
CA LEU A 94 -7.01 2.64 1.38
C LEU A 94 -5.73 2.51 0.55
N PHE A 95 -5.03 3.62 0.29
CA PHE A 95 -3.76 3.62 -0.43
C PHE A 95 -2.68 2.83 0.30
N LYS A 96 -2.62 2.90 1.64
CA LYS A 96 -1.65 2.16 2.46
C LYS A 96 -1.74 0.66 2.20
N TYR A 97 -2.94 0.08 2.27
CA TYR A 97 -3.09 -1.35 2.01
C TYR A 97 -2.90 -1.69 0.54
N GLY A 98 -3.36 -0.84 -0.39
CA GLY A 98 -3.11 -1.03 -1.82
C GLY A 98 -1.62 -1.13 -2.15
N ILE A 99 -0.81 -0.19 -1.65
CA ILE A 99 0.65 -0.18 -1.84
C ILE A 99 1.29 -1.40 -1.17
N ALA A 100 0.89 -1.74 0.06
CA ALA A 100 1.43 -2.90 0.78
C ALA A 100 1.14 -4.23 0.05
N PHE A 101 -0.07 -4.39 -0.49
CA PHE A 101 -0.44 -5.58 -1.27
C PHE A 101 0.31 -5.65 -2.59
N ILE A 102 0.52 -4.52 -3.27
CA ILE A 102 1.34 -4.48 -4.49
C ILE A 102 2.78 -4.84 -4.18
N ALA A 103 3.38 -4.28 -3.13
CA ALA A 103 4.76 -4.57 -2.75
C ALA A 103 4.96 -6.07 -2.46
N SER A 104 4.04 -6.66 -1.70
CA SER A 104 4.02 -8.10 -1.40
C SER A 104 3.78 -8.93 -2.67
N GLY A 105 2.82 -8.55 -3.51
CA GLY A 105 2.52 -9.22 -4.77
C GLY A 105 3.65 -9.17 -5.79
N ILE A 106 4.39 -8.05 -5.89
CA ILE A 106 5.59 -7.93 -6.72
C ILE A 106 6.68 -8.89 -6.23
N TYR A 107 6.89 -8.95 -4.91
CA TYR A 107 7.84 -9.91 -4.33
C TYR A 107 7.49 -11.35 -4.74
N LEU A 108 6.23 -11.76 -4.58
CA LEU A 108 5.78 -13.08 -5.00
C LEU A 108 5.93 -13.30 -6.51
N ALA A 109 5.64 -12.28 -7.33
CA ALA A 109 5.82 -12.36 -8.78
C ALA A 109 7.28 -12.63 -9.16
N VAL A 110 8.21 -11.91 -8.53
CA VAL A 110 9.65 -12.09 -8.73
C VAL A 110 10.10 -13.47 -8.26
N GLN A 111 9.63 -13.92 -7.09
CA GLN A 111 9.96 -15.25 -6.56
C GLN A 111 9.42 -16.36 -7.46
N TYR A 112 8.17 -16.25 -7.91
CA TYR A 112 7.55 -17.19 -8.85
C TYR A 112 8.36 -17.28 -10.14
N LYS A 113 8.82 -16.16 -10.70
CA LYS A 113 9.67 -16.19 -11.90
C LYS A 113 11.03 -16.83 -11.64
N LYS A 114 11.61 -16.71 -10.44
CA LYS A 114 12.91 -17.34 -10.11
C LYS A 114 12.79 -18.85 -9.91
N ASP A 115 11.65 -19.32 -9.41
CA ASP A 115 11.45 -20.73 -9.08
C ASP A 115 10.94 -21.55 -10.29
N PHE A 116 10.26 -20.90 -11.25
CA PHE A 116 9.58 -21.58 -12.37
C PHE A 116 10.03 -21.13 -13.77
N SER A 117 11.09 -20.32 -13.87
CA SER A 117 11.73 -19.96 -15.16
C SER A 117 13.19 -20.38 -15.16
#